data_AF-A0A1G2UTH2-F1
#
_entry.id   AF-A0A1G2UTH2-F1
#
_cell.length_a   1.000
_cell.length_b   1.000
_cell.length_c   1.000
_cell.angle_alpha   90.00
_cell.angle_beta   90.00
_cell.angle_gamma   90.00
#
_symmetry.space_group_name_H-M   'P 1'
#
loop_
_entity.id
_entity.type
_entity.pdbx_description
1 polymer ?
#
loop_
_entity_poly.entity_id
_entity_poly.type
_entity_poly.pdbx_seq_one_letter_code
_entity_poly.pdbx_strand_id
1 'polypeptide(L)'
;MQIHIATMFVGTILRERKTIMSDLMLDVGLANELELAFRAARGSDGSEWAAGDVKCLTNPAILGCVLDLIQGRAEIVLKKAKETVVSLLTLVKTITTPAVAGKKTRDCFTNKKRYYYRDNNLDAWFPKEQPEQRESKFSINQLSQSATFKKVMGTFLGQSSNVETLVKLLKERNCCTTLPTIESFIERQEAGEDIGLRINGYANFFFVEDKNESVSVVYARLDGSRWRVDVRGLGRGSVWSADRRFFFCNYTGSL
;
A
#
# COMPACT_ATOMS: atom_id res chain seq x y z
N MET A 1 -32.37 33.03 25.77
CA MET A 1 -33.40 32.59 26.74
C MET A 1 -33.40 31.07 26.79
N GLN A 2 -32.44 30.45 27.48
CA GLN A 2 -32.29 28.98 27.47
C GLN A 2 -31.42 28.47 28.65
N ILE A 3 -31.55 29.07 29.84
CA ILE A 3 -30.81 28.65 31.05
C ILE A 3 -31.76 28.37 32.24
N HIS A 4 -33.08 28.57 32.10
CA HIS A 4 -34.00 28.45 33.24
C HIS A 4 -34.69 27.09 33.43
N ILE A 5 -34.55 26.12 32.52
CA ILE A 5 -35.21 24.82 32.65
C ILE A 5 -34.34 23.78 33.38
N ALA A 6 -33.01 23.85 33.25
CA ALA A 6 -32.10 22.89 33.89
C ALA A 6 -32.07 22.97 35.42
N THR A 7 -32.30 24.17 35.99
CA THR A 7 -32.17 24.39 37.44
C THR A 7 -33.38 23.90 38.25
N MET A 8 -34.59 23.86 37.65
CA MET A 8 -35.77 23.32 38.35
C MET A 8 -35.74 21.80 38.48
N PHE A 9 -35.11 21.09 37.53
CA PHE A 9 -35.08 19.62 37.53
C PHE A 9 -34.18 19.04 38.64
N VAL A 10 -33.09 19.73 38.96
CA VAL A 10 -32.13 19.29 40.00
C VAL A 10 -32.64 19.56 41.41
N GLY A 11 -33.46 20.61 41.60
CA GLY A 11 -33.98 21.01 42.92
C GLY A 11 -35.00 20.05 43.52
N THR A 12 -35.77 19.35 42.69
CA THR A 12 -36.81 18.40 43.15
C THR A 12 -36.22 17.04 43.52
N ILE A 13 -35.17 16.61 42.81
CA ILE A 13 -34.54 15.29 42.99
C ILE A 13 -33.80 15.16 44.35
N LEU A 14 -33.29 16.27 44.89
CA LEU A 14 -32.47 16.23 46.11
C LEU A 14 -33.26 16.33 47.42
N ARG A 15 -34.58 16.53 47.38
CA ARG A 15 -35.37 16.81 48.60
C ARG A 15 -36.11 15.61 49.18
N GLU A 16 -36.19 14.47 48.50
CA GLU A 16 -36.99 13.31 48.93
C GLU A 16 -36.19 12.01 49.07
N ARG A 17 -35.11 12.03 49.85
CA ARG A 17 -34.55 10.78 50.38
C ARG A 17 -34.64 10.74 51.89
N LYS A 18 -35.74 10.18 52.39
CA LYS A 18 -35.71 9.40 53.61
C LYS A 18 -36.53 8.11 53.47
N THR A 19 -35.76 7.02 53.39
CA THR A 19 -36.02 5.68 53.95
C THR A 19 -36.99 4.70 53.26
N ILE A 20 -36.35 3.65 52.73
CA ILE A 20 -36.56 2.19 52.91
C ILE A 20 -37.54 1.45 51.98
N MET A 21 -37.03 0.32 51.47
CA MET A 21 -37.69 -0.81 50.79
C MET A 21 -38.07 -0.61 49.31
N SER A 22 -37.09 -0.72 48.42
CA SER A 22 -36.95 -1.85 47.48
C SER A 22 -35.92 -1.51 46.40
N ASP A 23 -34.76 -2.17 46.47
CA ASP A 23 -33.67 -2.12 45.48
C ASP A 23 -34.03 -2.81 44.14
N LEU A 24 -35.29 -2.78 43.70
CA LEU A 24 -35.73 -3.47 42.48
C LEU A 24 -36.74 -2.69 41.62
N MET A 25 -36.89 -1.38 41.82
CA MET A 25 -37.49 -0.51 40.81
C MET A 25 -36.48 0.57 40.45
N LEU A 26 -35.66 0.29 39.44
CA LEU A 26 -35.34 1.38 38.50
C LEU A 26 -36.70 1.90 38.05
N ASP A 27 -37.05 3.07 38.54
CA ASP A 27 -38.33 3.74 38.38
C ASP A 27 -38.85 3.51 36.95
N VAL A 28 -39.93 2.73 36.80
CA VAL A 28 -40.41 2.28 35.47
C VAL A 28 -40.69 3.48 34.56
N GLY A 29 -41.01 4.63 35.14
CA GLY A 29 -41.11 5.91 34.45
C GLY A 29 -39.79 6.36 33.80
N LEU A 30 -38.68 6.34 34.54
CA LEU A 30 -37.35 6.72 34.03
C LEU A 30 -36.88 5.78 32.91
N ALA A 31 -37.14 4.48 33.02
CA ALA A 31 -36.79 3.52 31.97
C ALA A 31 -37.57 3.79 30.67
N ASN A 32 -38.87 4.08 30.77
CA ASN A 32 -39.72 4.37 29.62
C ASN A 32 -39.40 5.72 28.97
N GLU A 33 -39.07 6.74 29.76
CA GLU A 33 -38.60 8.04 29.25
C GLU A 33 -37.30 7.91 28.47
N LEU A 34 -36.36 7.10 28.97
CA LEU A 34 -35.09 6.84 28.32
C LEU A 34 -35.30 6.10 26.99
N GLU A 35 -36.19 5.12 26.96
CA GLU A 35 -36.55 4.39 25.74
C GLU A 35 -37.16 5.31 24.67
N LEU A 36 -38.09 6.19 25.06
CA LEU A 36 -38.68 7.18 24.17
C LEU A 36 -37.63 8.17 23.64
N ALA A 37 -36.70 8.60 24.49
CA ALA A 37 -35.61 9.49 24.10
C ALA A 37 -34.67 8.82 23.07
N PHE A 38 -34.31 7.55 23.24
CA PHE A 38 -33.49 6.83 22.25
C PHE A 38 -34.21 6.65 20.90
N ARG A 39 -35.52 6.38 20.91
CA ARG A 39 -36.29 6.28 19.67
C ARG A 39 -36.38 7.60 18.92
N ALA A 40 -36.49 8.72 19.64
CA ALA A 40 -36.58 10.06 19.07
C ALA A 40 -35.22 10.63 18.63
N ALA A 41 -34.13 10.23 19.30
CA ALA A 41 -32.80 10.69 18.96
C ALA A 41 -32.31 10.09 17.62
N ARG A 42 -31.68 10.92 16.80
CA ARG A 42 -30.99 10.53 15.57
C ARG A 42 -29.58 11.10 15.61
N GLY A 43 -28.62 10.36 15.05
CA GLY A 43 -27.29 10.89 14.80
C GLY A 43 -27.35 12.09 13.86
N SER A 44 -26.31 12.92 13.86
CA SER A 44 -26.20 14.07 12.94
C SER A 44 -26.20 13.66 11.46
N ASP A 45 -25.89 12.40 11.17
CA ASP A 45 -25.95 11.76 9.84
C ASP A 45 -27.29 11.06 9.56
N GLY A 46 -28.26 11.16 10.47
CA GLY A 46 -29.56 10.51 10.38
C GLY A 46 -29.58 9.06 10.87
N SER A 47 -28.48 8.55 11.45
CA SER A 47 -28.42 7.20 12.01
C SER A 47 -29.41 7.01 13.16
N GLU A 48 -29.99 5.82 13.23
CA GLU A 48 -30.90 5.42 14.32
C GLU A 48 -30.17 4.55 15.33
N TRP A 49 -30.62 4.59 16.59
CA TRP A 49 -30.10 3.70 17.63
C TRP A 49 -30.51 2.25 17.35
N ALA A 50 -29.54 1.35 17.16
CA ALA A 50 -29.84 -0.07 17.12
C ALA A 50 -30.00 -0.63 18.55
N ALA A 51 -30.74 -1.73 18.69
CA ALA A 51 -30.91 -2.40 19.99
C ALA A 51 -29.57 -2.79 20.63
N GLY A 52 -28.55 -3.09 19.81
CA GLY A 52 -27.18 -3.36 20.28
C GLY A 52 -26.50 -2.13 20.90
N ASP A 53 -26.69 -0.95 20.33
CA ASP A 53 -26.10 0.30 20.80
C ASP A 53 -26.70 0.71 22.15
N VAL A 54 -28.03 0.59 22.28
CA VAL A 54 -28.75 0.84 23.54
C VAL A 54 -28.31 -0.14 24.62
N LYS A 55 -28.11 -1.42 24.26
CA LYS A 55 -27.60 -2.43 25.20
C LYS A 55 -26.17 -2.14 25.67
N CYS A 56 -25.31 -1.58 24.83
CA CYS A 56 -23.96 -1.19 25.23
C CYS A 56 -23.97 -0.11 26.33
N LEU A 57 -24.97 0.76 26.34
CA LEU A 57 -25.14 1.79 27.38
C LEU A 57 -25.55 1.20 28.73
N THR A 58 -25.88 -0.09 28.86
CA THR A 58 -26.07 -0.71 30.18
C THR A 58 -24.75 -1.15 30.82
N ASN A 59 -23.61 -1.01 30.13
CA ASN A 59 -22.30 -1.29 30.69
C ASN A 59 -21.86 -0.14 31.62
N PRO A 60 -21.63 -0.39 32.93
CA PRO A 60 -21.25 0.65 33.89
C PRO A 60 -19.99 1.45 33.51
N ALA A 61 -19.03 0.79 32.84
CA ALA A 61 -17.81 1.47 32.38
C ALA A 61 -18.11 2.49 31.28
N ILE A 62 -19.03 2.16 30.37
CA ILE A 62 -19.45 3.06 29.28
C ILE A 62 -20.26 4.22 29.84
N LEU A 63 -21.19 3.95 30.77
CA LEU A 63 -21.97 4.99 31.45
C LEU A 63 -21.09 5.99 32.21
N GLY A 64 -20.04 5.50 32.88
CA GLY A 64 -19.05 6.36 33.52
C GLY A 64 -18.41 7.34 32.54
N CYS A 65 -17.97 6.85 31.38
CA CYS A 65 -17.40 7.70 30.33
C CYS A 65 -18.41 8.70 29.76
N VAL A 66 -19.66 8.29 29.52
CA VAL A 66 -20.72 9.19 29.04
C VAL A 66 -21.01 10.29 30.06
N LEU A 67 -21.06 9.96 31.36
CA LEU A 67 -21.25 10.93 32.44
C LEU A 67 -20.09 11.93 32.52
N ASP A 68 -18.86 11.46 32.41
CA ASP A 68 -17.68 12.34 32.35
C ASP A 68 -17.73 13.28 31.14
N LEU A 69 -18.23 12.80 30.00
CA LEU A 69 -18.39 13.63 28.79
C LEU A 69 -19.45 14.73 28.98
N ILE A 70 -20.63 14.37 29.51
CA ILE A 70 -21.73 15.31 29.77
C ILE A 70 -21.31 16.36 30.82
N GLN A 71 -20.50 15.97 31.80
CA GLN A 71 -20.01 16.85 32.86
C GLN A 71 -18.74 17.62 32.47
N GLY A 72 -18.28 17.50 31.23
CA GLY A 72 -17.11 18.22 30.72
C GLY A 72 -15.77 17.77 31.33
N ARG A 73 -15.74 16.58 31.96
CA ARG A 73 -14.51 15.97 32.50
C ARG A 73 -13.78 15.11 31.47
N ALA A 74 -14.42 14.79 30.35
CA ALA A 74 -13.83 14.07 29.23
C ALA A 74 -14.22 14.72 27.90
N GLU A 75 -13.39 14.54 26.88
CA GLU A 75 -13.64 14.99 25.51
C GLU A 75 -13.59 13.80 24.54
N ILE A 76 -14.36 13.88 23.46
CA ILE A 76 -14.26 12.90 22.36
C ILE A 76 -13.03 13.26 21.54
N VAL A 77 -11.92 12.54 21.77
CA VAL A 77 -10.75 12.65 20.91
C VAL A 77 -10.97 11.76 19.69
N LEU A 78 -11.12 12.37 18.51
CA LEU A 78 -10.94 11.69 17.24
C LEU A 78 -9.50 11.17 17.18
N LYS A 79 -9.30 9.91 17.61
CA LYS A 79 -8.08 9.19 17.27
C LYS A 79 -8.12 9.04 15.76
N LYS A 80 -7.33 9.86 15.06
CA LYS A 80 -6.92 9.54 13.68
C LYS A 80 -6.52 8.08 13.73
N ALA A 81 -7.25 7.22 13.02
CA ALA A 81 -6.74 5.90 12.74
C ALA A 81 -5.30 6.13 12.27
N LYS A 82 -4.33 5.51 12.95
CA LYS A 82 -3.04 5.32 12.30
C LYS A 82 -3.39 4.49 11.08
N GLU A 83 -3.63 5.15 9.94
CA GLU A 83 -3.54 4.51 8.65
C GLU A 83 -2.16 3.89 8.68
N THR A 84 -2.13 2.58 8.89
CA THR A 84 -0.95 1.81 8.57
C THR A 84 -0.95 1.88 7.06
N VAL A 85 -0.32 2.93 6.50
CA VAL A 85 -0.12 3.06 5.07
C VAL A 85 0.73 1.86 4.71
N VAL A 86 0.10 0.78 4.29
CA VAL A 86 0.80 -0.37 3.75
C VAL A 86 1.45 0.14 2.48
N SER A 87 2.75 0.44 2.59
CA SER A 87 3.53 0.90 1.44
C SER A 87 3.34 -0.11 0.32
N LEU A 88 3.00 0.37 -0.88
CA LEU A 88 2.85 -0.49 -2.06
C LEU A 88 4.15 -1.24 -2.35
N LEU A 89 5.28 -0.62 -2.03
CA LEU A 89 6.61 -1.14 -2.22
C LEU A 89 7.33 -1.29 -0.88
N THR A 90 7.76 -2.50 -0.58
CA THR A 90 8.61 -2.78 0.58
C THR A 90 10.03 -3.02 0.09
N LEU A 91 11.00 -2.24 0.58
CA LEU A 91 12.41 -2.48 0.27
C LEU A 91 12.81 -3.86 0.80
N VAL A 92 13.36 -4.68 -0.09
CA VAL A 92 13.82 -6.04 0.23
C VAL A 92 15.31 -6.01 0.44
N LYS A 93 16.03 -5.40 -0.51
CA LYS A 93 17.48 -5.41 -0.53
C LYS A 93 17.99 -4.25 -1.38
N THR A 94 19.23 -3.87 -1.12
CA THR A 94 20.01 -3.04 -2.02
C THR A 94 21.27 -3.79 -2.43
N ILE A 95 21.65 -3.69 -3.70
CA ILE A 95 22.89 -4.26 -4.23
C ILE A 95 23.69 -3.21 -4.98
N THR A 96 25.00 -3.41 -5.06
CA THR A 96 25.87 -2.68 -6.00
C THR A 96 26.22 -3.63 -7.15
N THR A 97 26.20 -3.08 -8.35
CA THR A 97 26.48 -3.83 -9.58
C THR A 97 27.68 -3.17 -10.24
N PRO A 98 28.76 -3.92 -10.56
CA PRO A 98 29.89 -3.38 -11.28
C PRO A 98 29.46 -2.91 -12.68
N ALA A 99 30.33 -2.18 -13.38
CA ALA A 99 30.07 -1.83 -14.76
C ALA A 99 29.82 -3.09 -15.62
N VAL A 100 28.77 -3.06 -16.43
CA VAL A 100 28.41 -4.14 -17.36
C VAL A 100 28.52 -3.61 -18.78
N ALA A 101 29.39 -4.24 -19.56
CA ALA A 101 29.61 -3.87 -20.95
C ALA A 101 28.31 -3.96 -21.78
N GLY A 102 28.17 -3.01 -22.70
CA GLY A 102 27.12 -3.06 -23.71
C GLY A 102 27.31 -4.25 -24.67
N LYS A 103 26.23 -4.73 -25.26
CA LYS A 103 26.25 -5.72 -26.34
C LYS A 103 24.99 -5.61 -27.20
N LYS A 104 24.97 -6.32 -28.32
CA LYS A 104 23.80 -6.38 -29.20
C LYS A 104 22.59 -6.92 -28.44
N THR A 105 21.44 -6.30 -28.65
CA THR A 105 20.17 -6.77 -28.09
C THR A 105 19.88 -8.22 -28.46
N ARG A 106 20.16 -8.60 -29.72
CA ARG A 106 20.00 -9.98 -30.22
C ARG A 106 20.89 -11.02 -29.53
N ASP A 107 21.99 -10.57 -28.91
CA ASP A 107 22.95 -11.44 -28.21
C ASP A 107 22.64 -11.54 -26.70
N CYS A 108 21.61 -10.84 -26.20
CA CYS A 108 21.10 -10.97 -24.84
C CYS A 108 20.15 -12.17 -24.71
N PHE A 109 20.26 -12.92 -23.61
CA PHE A 109 19.38 -14.04 -23.23
C PHE A 109 19.34 -15.20 -24.25
N THR A 110 20.47 -15.49 -24.89
CA THR A 110 20.55 -16.50 -25.98
C THR A 110 20.92 -17.90 -25.50
N ASN A 111 21.50 -18.05 -24.30
CA ASN A 111 21.89 -19.35 -23.74
C ASN A 111 20.67 -20.25 -23.49
N LYS A 112 20.45 -21.25 -24.34
CA LYS A 112 19.28 -22.16 -24.29
C LYS A 112 19.24 -23.09 -23.07
N LYS A 113 20.37 -23.27 -22.38
CA LYS A 113 20.40 -24.02 -21.11
C LYS A 113 19.79 -23.19 -19.98
N ARG A 114 19.95 -21.86 -20.04
CA ARG A 114 19.47 -20.91 -19.03
C ARG A 114 18.11 -20.34 -19.36
N TYR A 115 17.87 -19.97 -20.62
CA TYR A 115 16.65 -19.34 -21.09
C TYR A 115 15.87 -20.31 -21.97
N TYR A 116 14.67 -20.69 -21.55
CA TYR A 116 13.80 -21.49 -22.41
C TYR A 116 13.00 -20.60 -23.37
N TYR A 117 12.78 -19.33 -23.00
CA TYR A 117 12.04 -18.37 -23.80
C TYR A 117 12.63 -16.97 -23.68
N ARG A 118 12.77 -16.31 -24.83
CA ARG A 118 13.21 -14.94 -25.02
C ARG A 118 12.23 -14.30 -26.00
N ASP A 119 11.53 -13.26 -25.56
CA ASP A 119 10.56 -12.56 -26.40
C ASP A 119 11.24 -11.86 -27.59
N ASN A 120 10.75 -12.12 -28.81
CA ASN A 120 11.27 -11.50 -30.03
C ASN A 120 11.00 -9.99 -30.06
N ASN A 121 10.03 -9.49 -29.26
CA ASN A 121 9.81 -8.06 -29.11
C ASN A 121 11.01 -7.33 -28.49
N LEU A 122 11.92 -8.04 -27.82
CA LEU A 122 13.17 -7.43 -27.35
C LEU A 122 13.95 -6.81 -28.52
N ASP A 123 14.10 -7.54 -29.63
CA ASP A 123 14.81 -7.04 -30.82
C ASP A 123 14.02 -5.96 -31.56
N ALA A 124 12.69 -6.01 -31.47
CA ALA A 124 11.83 -5.06 -32.14
C ALA A 124 11.76 -3.72 -31.40
N TRP A 125 11.80 -3.73 -30.07
CA TRP A 125 11.49 -2.55 -29.24
C TRP A 125 12.74 -1.84 -28.73
N PHE A 126 13.83 -2.57 -28.46
CA PHE A 126 15.05 -1.98 -27.93
C PHE A 126 16.04 -1.55 -29.03
N PRO A 127 16.99 -0.65 -28.72
CA PRO A 127 18.08 -0.31 -29.65
C PRO A 127 18.83 -1.56 -30.10
N LYS A 128 19.40 -1.55 -31.31
CA LYS A 128 20.18 -2.72 -31.83
C LYS A 128 21.38 -3.06 -30.94
N GLU A 129 22.03 -2.04 -30.40
CA GLU A 129 23.13 -2.12 -29.45
C GLU A 129 22.65 -1.59 -28.09
N GLN A 130 22.81 -2.39 -27.03
CA GLN A 130 22.58 -1.93 -25.66
C GLN A 130 23.79 -1.13 -25.18
N PRO A 131 23.59 0.02 -24.53
CA PRO A 131 24.70 0.78 -23.97
C PRO A 131 25.35 0.04 -22.80
N GLU A 132 26.56 0.46 -22.45
CA GLU A 132 27.19 0.09 -21.20
C GLU A 132 26.36 0.59 -20.01
N GLN A 133 26.21 -0.24 -18.99
CA GLN A 133 25.74 0.20 -17.67
C GLN A 133 26.96 0.45 -16.79
N ARG A 134 27.16 1.70 -16.37
CA ARG A 134 28.20 2.01 -15.38
C ARG A 134 27.90 1.34 -14.04
N GLU A 135 28.89 1.26 -13.16
CA GLU A 135 28.67 0.83 -11.78
C GLU A 135 27.47 1.57 -11.17
N SER A 136 26.51 0.81 -10.64
CA SER A 136 25.20 1.34 -10.24
C SER A 136 24.68 0.62 -9.00
N LYS A 137 23.90 1.34 -8.19
CA LYS A 137 23.23 0.80 -7.00
C LYS A 137 21.77 0.49 -7.36
N PHE A 138 21.28 -0.68 -6.96
CA PHE A 138 19.90 -1.09 -7.22
C PHE A 138 19.12 -1.24 -5.93
N SER A 139 17.91 -0.70 -5.88
CA SER A 139 16.93 -1.02 -4.83
C SER A 139 15.94 -2.06 -5.35
N ILE A 140 15.88 -3.18 -4.64
CA ILE A 140 14.97 -4.28 -4.94
C ILE A 140 13.78 -4.14 -4.02
N ASN A 141 12.59 -3.98 -4.60
CA ASN A 141 11.37 -3.75 -3.84
C ASN A 141 10.34 -4.85 -4.11
N GLN A 142 9.66 -5.28 -3.06
CA GLN A 142 8.52 -6.19 -3.11
C GLN A 142 7.24 -5.41 -3.32
N LEU A 143 6.40 -5.88 -4.23
CA LEU A 143 5.02 -5.43 -4.31
C LEU A 143 4.19 -6.05 -3.17
N SER A 144 3.59 -5.23 -2.31
CA SER A 144 2.79 -5.68 -1.17
C SER A 144 1.34 -6.03 -1.53
N GLN A 145 0.81 -5.43 -2.60
CA GLN A 145 -0.55 -5.64 -3.07
C GLN A 145 -0.64 -5.44 -4.59
N SER A 146 -1.69 -5.97 -5.20
CA SER A 146 -1.83 -5.95 -6.66
C SER A 146 -1.79 -4.53 -7.26
N ALA A 147 -1.01 -4.33 -8.32
CA ALA A 147 -0.87 -3.02 -8.96
C ALA A 147 -0.46 -3.09 -10.44
N THR A 148 -0.71 -2.02 -11.18
CA THR A 148 -0.19 -1.80 -12.53
C THR A 148 1.20 -1.19 -12.49
N PHE A 149 1.97 -1.28 -13.58
CA PHE A 149 3.29 -0.63 -13.65
C PHE A 149 3.20 0.88 -13.41
N LYS A 150 2.19 1.55 -13.98
CA LYS A 150 1.93 2.98 -13.73
C LYS A 150 1.79 3.30 -12.25
N LYS A 151 1.01 2.50 -11.50
CA LYS A 151 0.81 2.71 -10.06
C LYS A 151 2.10 2.47 -9.28
N VAL A 152 2.84 1.41 -9.61
CA VAL A 152 4.14 1.11 -8.99
C VAL A 152 5.13 2.27 -9.22
N MET A 153 5.21 2.80 -10.43
CA MET A 153 6.08 3.93 -10.75
C MET A 153 5.66 5.20 -10.05
N GLY A 154 4.35 5.46 -10.00
CA GLY A 154 3.85 6.63 -9.30
C GLY A 154 4.20 6.60 -7.81
N THR A 155 4.09 5.44 -7.17
CA THR A 155 4.54 5.27 -5.78
C THR A 155 6.05 5.40 -5.64
N PHE A 156 6.82 4.71 -6.47
CA PHE A 156 8.29 4.72 -6.39
C PHE A 156 8.88 6.13 -6.60
N LEU A 157 8.33 6.90 -7.53
CA LEU A 157 8.79 8.25 -7.84
C LEU A 157 8.24 9.32 -6.87
N GLY A 158 7.30 8.96 -6.01
CA GLY A 158 6.59 9.88 -5.11
C GLY A 158 5.58 10.79 -5.83
N GLN A 159 5.19 10.45 -7.07
CA GLN A 159 4.32 11.28 -7.91
C GLN A 159 3.40 10.42 -8.77
N SER A 160 2.08 10.53 -8.57
CA SER A 160 1.10 9.97 -9.50
C SER A 160 0.95 10.89 -10.72
N SER A 161 1.28 10.40 -11.92
CA SER A 161 1.14 11.16 -13.17
C SER A 161 0.78 10.25 -14.36
N ASN A 162 0.61 10.84 -15.55
CA ASN A 162 0.47 10.11 -16.80
C ASN A 162 1.76 9.34 -17.17
N VAL A 163 1.65 8.38 -18.09
CA VAL A 163 2.77 7.49 -18.45
C VAL A 163 3.96 8.27 -19.01
N GLU A 164 3.72 9.27 -19.86
CA GLU A 164 4.76 10.10 -20.47
C GLU A 164 5.60 10.83 -19.41
N THR A 165 4.94 11.39 -18.39
CA THR A 165 5.63 12.06 -17.28
C THR A 165 6.46 11.08 -16.47
N LEU A 166 5.93 9.87 -16.21
CA LEU A 166 6.66 8.84 -15.47
C LEU A 166 7.88 8.33 -16.27
N VAL A 167 7.75 8.16 -17.59
CA VAL A 167 8.86 7.84 -18.50
C VAL A 167 9.96 8.89 -18.39
N LYS A 168 9.59 10.17 -18.51
CA LYS A 168 10.55 11.28 -18.39
C LYS A 168 11.30 11.25 -17.06
N LEU A 169 10.58 11.09 -15.94
CA LEU A 169 11.18 11.03 -14.60
C LEU A 169 12.10 9.82 -14.40
N LEU A 170 11.75 8.65 -14.95
CA LEU A 170 12.61 7.46 -14.86
C LEU A 170 13.95 7.69 -15.57
N LYS A 171 13.93 8.35 -16.73
CA LYS A 171 15.13 8.68 -17.50
C LYS A 171 15.97 9.76 -16.81
N GLU A 172 15.34 10.87 -16.39
CA GLU A 172 16.03 11.98 -15.71
C GLU A 172 16.71 11.53 -14.40
N ARG A 173 16.11 10.56 -13.70
CA ARG A 173 16.66 9.99 -12.46
C ARG A 173 17.56 8.78 -12.69
N ASN A 174 17.85 8.41 -13.95
CA ASN A 174 18.66 7.25 -14.31
C ASN A 174 18.19 5.94 -13.66
N CYS A 175 16.87 5.75 -13.56
CA CYS A 175 16.25 4.59 -12.91
C CYS A 175 16.13 3.35 -13.81
N CYS A 176 16.46 3.49 -15.09
CA CYS A 176 16.48 2.39 -16.05
C CYS A 176 17.79 1.60 -15.98
N THR A 177 17.74 0.38 -16.49
CA THR A 177 18.89 -0.52 -16.65
C THR A 177 18.95 -1.05 -18.09
N THR A 178 19.91 -1.92 -18.38
CA THR A 178 20.15 -2.50 -19.71
C THR A 178 19.92 -4.01 -19.70
N LEU A 179 19.60 -4.58 -20.87
CA LEU A 179 19.42 -6.04 -20.99
C LEU A 179 20.66 -6.86 -20.53
N PRO A 180 21.91 -6.46 -20.82
CA PRO A 180 23.09 -7.16 -20.33
C PRO A 180 23.21 -7.15 -18.80
N THR A 181 22.76 -6.07 -18.15
CA THR A 181 22.75 -5.98 -16.68
C THR A 181 21.76 -6.99 -16.08
N ILE A 182 20.57 -7.10 -16.68
CA ILE A 182 19.56 -8.09 -16.27
C ILE A 182 20.11 -9.52 -16.45
N GLU A 183 20.81 -9.78 -17.56
CA GLU A 183 21.46 -11.07 -17.79
C GLU A 183 22.51 -11.37 -16.71
N SER A 184 23.38 -10.40 -16.40
CA SER A 184 24.37 -10.51 -15.32
C SER A 184 23.75 -10.81 -13.95
N PHE A 185 22.60 -10.21 -13.62
CA PHE A 185 21.87 -10.52 -12.39
C PHE A 185 21.42 -11.97 -12.32
N ILE A 186 20.91 -12.49 -13.42
CA ILE A 186 20.49 -13.89 -13.49
C ILE A 186 21.71 -14.81 -13.32
N GLU A 187 22.82 -14.51 -14.00
CA GLU A 187 24.04 -15.30 -13.93
C GLU A 187 24.65 -15.34 -12.54
N ARG A 188 24.74 -14.18 -11.89
CA ARG A 188 25.24 -14.07 -10.51
C ARG A 188 24.34 -14.80 -9.53
N GLN A 189 23.02 -14.69 -9.70
CA GLN A 189 22.06 -15.44 -8.88
C GLN A 189 22.21 -16.96 -9.03
N GLU A 190 22.40 -17.45 -10.25
CA GLU A 190 22.64 -18.88 -10.51
C GLU A 190 24.01 -19.35 -9.99
N ALA A 191 25.00 -18.46 -9.96
CA ALA A 191 26.31 -18.73 -9.36
C ALA A 191 26.29 -18.74 -7.81
N GLY A 192 25.15 -18.47 -7.19
CA GLY A 192 24.95 -18.52 -5.74
C GLY A 192 25.01 -17.15 -5.04
N GLU A 193 25.19 -16.05 -5.78
CA GLU A 193 25.11 -14.72 -5.19
C GLU A 193 23.64 -14.33 -4.92
N ASP A 194 23.34 -13.78 -3.75
CA ASP A 194 21.99 -13.29 -3.47
C ASP A 194 21.78 -11.88 -4.07
N ILE A 195 21.32 -11.84 -5.32
CA ILE A 195 20.94 -10.62 -6.05
C ILE A 195 19.53 -10.13 -5.67
N GLY A 196 18.75 -10.96 -4.97
CA GLY A 196 17.37 -10.67 -4.60
C GLY A 196 16.35 -11.00 -5.70
N LEU A 197 16.75 -11.77 -6.72
CA LEU A 197 15.82 -12.30 -7.73
C LEU A 197 14.89 -13.34 -7.10
N ARG A 198 13.62 -13.29 -7.46
CA ARG A 198 12.68 -14.38 -7.19
C ARG A 198 12.99 -15.55 -8.12
N ILE A 199 13.15 -16.72 -7.51
CA ILE A 199 13.36 -18.01 -8.16
C ILE A 199 12.17 -18.98 -7.98
N ASN A 200 11.09 -18.52 -7.33
CA ASN A 200 9.90 -19.34 -7.03
C ASN A 200 8.78 -19.20 -8.08
N GLY A 201 9.11 -18.94 -9.34
CA GLY A 201 8.13 -18.70 -10.41
C GLY A 201 7.56 -17.28 -10.46
N TYR A 202 7.85 -16.43 -9.48
CA TYR A 202 7.40 -15.04 -9.52
C TYR A 202 8.31 -14.17 -10.39
N ALA A 203 7.70 -13.27 -11.19
CA ALA A 203 8.44 -12.37 -12.07
C ALA A 203 9.20 -11.27 -11.30
N ASN A 204 10.37 -10.96 -11.86
CA ASN A 204 11.24 -9.83 -11.52
C ASN A 204 11.15 -8.81 -12.64
N PHE A 205 10.86 -7.55 -12.31
CA PHE A 205 10.61 -6.47 -13.25
C PHE A 205 11.76 -5.47 -13.28
N PHE A 206 12.13 -5.05 -14.49
CA PHE A 206 13.21 -4.12 -14.78
C PHE A 206 12.73 -3.08 -15.79
N PHE A 207 13.12 -1.83 -15.60
CA PHE A 207 12.83 -0.74 -16.52
C PHE A 207 13.99 -0.56 -17.48
N VAL A 208 13.70 -0.55 -18.77
CA VAL A 208 14.71 -0.45 -19.83
C VAL A 208 14.25 0.58 -20.84
N GLU A 209 15.13 1.50 -21.21
CA GLU A 209 14.85 2.48 -22.26
C GLU A 209 14.70 1.78 -23.61
N ASP A 210 13.61 2.06 -24.31
CA ASP A 210 13.36 1.53 -25.64
C ASP A 210 13.88 2.47 -26.74
N LYS A 211 13.88 1.99 -27.99
CA LYS A 211 14.46 2.72 -29.12
C LYS A 211 13.68 3.98 -29.51
N ASN A 212 12.46 4.15 -28.99
CA ASN A 212 11.58 5.28 -29.27
C ASN A 212 11.61 6.29 -28.11
N GLU A 213 12.72 6.32 -27.36
CA GLU A 213 12.92 7.19 -26.19
C GLU A 213 11.91 6.99 -25.04
N SER A 214 11.14 5.90 -25.08
CA SER A 214 10.20 5.53 -24.03
C SER A 214 10.85 4.51 -23.07
N VAL A 215 10.09 4.04 -22.08
CA VAL A 215 10.52 3.00 -21.14
C VAL A 215 9.60 1.80 -21.27
N SER A 216 10.23 0.63 -21.43
CA SER A 216 9.58 -0.67 -21.41
C SER A 216 9.95 -1.43 -20.14
N VAL A 217 9.11 -2.39 -19.77
CA VAL A 217 9.31 -3.27 -18.62
C VAL A 217 9.72 -4.65 -19.12
N VAL A 218 10.96 -5.02 -18.85
CA VAL A 218 11.45 -6.39 -19.06
C VAL A 218 11.13 -7.17 -17.81
N TYR A 219 10.61 -8.38 -17.96
CA TYR A 219 10.42 -9.27 -16.81
C TYR A 219 11.06 -10.63 -17.03
N ALA A 220 11.69 -11.10 -15.96
CA ALA A 220 12.33 -12.40 -15.89
C ALA A 220 11.67 -13.25 -14.80
N ARG A 221 11.18 -14.43 -15.16
CA ARG A 221 10.66 -15.42 -14.21
C ARG A 221 11.34 -16.77 -14.42
N LEU A 222 11.66 -17.45 -13.33
CA LEU A 222 12.18 -18.81 -13.39
C LEU A 222 11.01 -19.79 -13.50
N ASP A 223 10.85 -20.45 -14.64
CA ASP A 223 9.86 -21.51 -14.81
C ASP A 223 10.55 -22.87 -14.82
N GLY A 224 10.40 -23.64 -13.74
CA GLY A 224 11.16 -24.86 -13.53
C GLY A 224 12.64 -24.53 -13.31
N SER A 225 13.50 -24.99 -14.22
CA SER A 225 14.96 -24.76 -14.17
C SER A 225 15.46 -23.68 -15.12
N ARG A 226 14.58 -23.02 -15.87
CA ARG A 226 14.97 -22.07 -16.92
C ARG A 226 14.18 -20.78 -16.86
N TRP A 227 14.83 -19.70 -17.25
CA TRP A 227 14.25 -18.37 -17.26
C TRP A 227 13.40 -18.13 -18.51
N ARG A 228 12.24 -17.51 -18.29
CA ARG A 228 11.45 -16.83 -19.30
C ARG A 228 11.74 -15.34 -19.21
N VAL A 229 12.05 -14.72 -20.34
CA VAL A 229 12.20 -13.27 -20.44
C VAL A 229 11.20 -12.72 -21.45
N ASP A 230 10.33 -11.81 -21.03
CA ASP A 230 9.44 -11.07 -21.92
C ASP A 230 9.54 -9.56 -21.70
N VAL A 231 8.91 -8.80 -22.60
CA VAL A 231 8.82 -7.34 -22.51
C VAL A 231 7.37 -6.85 -22.59
N ARG A 232 7.08 -5.76 -21.87
CA ARG A 232 5.77 -5.11 -21.86
C ARG A 232 5.96 -3.60 -21.81
N GLY A 233 5.10 -2.84 -22.50
CA GLY A 233 5.13 -1.38 -22.40
C GLY A 233 4.75 -0.92 -20.99
N LEU A 234 5.32 0.19 -20.53
CA LEU A 234 5.05 0.75 -19.21
C LEU A 234 3.57 1.10 -19.00
N GLY A 235 2.91 1.59 -20.04
CA GLY A 235 1.48 1.93 -20.02
C GLY A 235 0.53 0.74 -20.02
N ARG A 236 1.02 -0.50 -20.04
CA ARG A 236 0.17 -1.68 -20.08
C ARG A 236 -0.64 -1.78 -18.77
N GLY A 237 -1.97 -1.66 -18.89
CA GLY A 237 -2.92 -1.68 -17.77
C GLY A 237 -3.09 -3.03 -17.07
N SER A 238 -2.23 -4.02 -17.35
CA SER A 238 -2.26 -5.30 -16.65
C SER A 238 -1.95 -5.12 -15.17
N VAL A 239 -2.77 -5.72 -14.32
CA VAL A 239 -2.57 -5.76 -12.88
C VAL A 239 -1.69 -6.96 -12.53
N TRP A 240 -0.70 -6.74 -11.68
CA TRP A 240 0.22 -7.77 -11.22
C TRP A 240 -0.01 -8.06 -9.76
N SER A 241 -0.08 -9.34 -9.42
CA SER A 241 -0.20 -9.83 -8.04
C SER A 241 0.93 -9.33 -7.14
N ALA A 242 0.72 -9.42 -5.82
CA ALA A 242 1.77 -9.24 -4.82
C ALA A 242 3.00 -10.17 -5.05
N ASP A 243 4.06 -9.93 -4.28
CA ASP A 243 5.34 -10.67 -4.24
C ASP A 243 6.30 -10.50 -5.41
N ARG A 244 5.85 -9.83 -6.47
CA ARG A 244 6.70 -9.43 -7.59
C ARG A 244 7.83 -8.52 -7.10
N ARG A 245 9.00 -8.67 -7.71
CA ARG A 245 10.17 -7.83 -7.42
C ARG A 245 10.31 -6.76 -8.49
N PHE A 246 10.57 -5.53 -8.08
CA PHE A 246 10.95 -4.43 -8.96
C PHE A 246 12.38 -4.02 -8.65
N PHE A 247 13.20 -3.92 -9.69
CA PHE A 247 14.59 -3.50 -9.63
C PHE A 247 14.68 -2.08 -10.17
N PHE A 248 15.07 -1.15 -9.30
CA PHE A 248 15.24 0.25 -9.65
C PHE A 248 16.71 0.62 -9.61
N CYS A 249 17.22 1.14 -10.72
CA CYS A 249 18.59 1.62 -10.81
C CYS A 249 18.74 2.98 -10.11
N ASN A 250 19.91 3.23 -9.52
CA ASN A 250 20.39 4.51 -8.99
C ASN A 250 19.39 5.29 -8.11
N TYR A 251 18.54 4.58 -7.36
CA TYR A 251 17.61 5.24 -6.44
C TYR A 251 18.33 5.73 -5.18
N THR A 252 18.18 7.03 -4.91
CA THR A 252 18.75 7.73 -3.75
C THR A 252 17.67 8.25 -2.79
N GLY A 253 16.39 7.99 -3.04
CA GLY A 253 15.31 8.48 -2.17
C GLY A 253 15.23 7.73 -0.84
N SER A 254 14.99 8.46 0.24
CA SER A 254 14.46 7.88 1.47
C SER A 254 12.96 7.63 1.27
N LEU A 255 12.51 6.42 1.61
CA LEU A 255 11.08 6.10 1.76
C LEU A 255 10.54 6.70 3.06
#